data_AF-A0A935L9A7-F1
#
_entry.id   AF-A0A935L9A7-F1
#
_cell.length_a   1.000
_cell.length_b   1.000
_cell.length_c   1.000
_cell.angle_alpha   90.00
_cell.angle_beta   90.00
_cell.angle_gamma   90.00
#
_symmetry.space_group_name_H-M   'P 1'
#
loop_
_entity.id
_entity.type
_entity.pdbx_description
1 polymer ?
#
loop_
_entity_poly.entity_id
_entity_poly.type
_entity_poly.pdbx_seq_one_letter_code
_entity_poly.pdbx_strand_id
1 'polypeptide(L)'
;MMQSTFNLFKALLFSCLLLIAPFAQAAFTINNDGTVTDPSTGLTWMRCSMGQTWDGSTCTGTLSEYTFDQANALTGTVTFAGQSDWRMPNIRELQTIVDRSVYRPAIDSVVFPNTPNSVFRSSSPDVDNSGNVWLVNFGDGSAANNGSRLVRYAVRLVRGGQAFAPLLGITRPTSDYVDNGNGTVTHTPTYLTWMRCAMGQTWTGSTCTGKASEYTFDQANALTGATTFAGQGDWRLPLEDELLSLVDYSVVYPEPKINSGVFPAAPRSHFWSVSPYVYRSNRAWIVSFNYGYANEDDRSYKLSVRLVRGGCNKQPPTSIVGVTLKGTDGDERFINSNGSDTIDGAGGVNTVVYGCKRANFTLQQTTTGWVVSSISDGFDKLSNVQRLQFADMTLALDTSGNAGQAYRIYQAAFNRTPDSGGLKYWIEQMDKGMGLLEVAARFVDSDEFRSLYGTNPANASFLTKLYNNVLHRQPEQSGYDWWLDELNSGRRSQTKALADFSESDENKAGVLPAIQNGIELPN
;
A
#
# COMPACT_ATOMS: atom_id res chain seq x y z
N MET A 1 37.68 -19.29 -49.95
CA MET A 1 38.67 -19.05 -48.88
C MET A 1 37.89 -18.65 -47.63
N MET A 2 37.79 -19.58 -46.68
CA MET A 2 37.45 -19.48 -45.23
C MET A 2 36.12 -18.89 -44.70
N GLN A 3 35.69 -19.53 -43.61
CA GLN A 3 34.43 -19.50 -42.85
C GLN A 3 34.44 -18.51 -41.64
N SER A 4 33.23 -18.18 -41.17
CA SER A 4 32.72 -17.99 -39.78
C SER A 4 33.49 -17.20 -38.69
N THR A 5 32.77 -16.33 -37.96
CA THR A 5 32.51 -16.31 -36.47
C THR A 5 32.03 -14.90 -36.03
N PHE A 6 30.79 -14.74 -35.55
CA PHE A 6 30.30 -14.69 -34.15
C PHE A 6 30.50 -13.38 -33.36
N ASN A 7 29.37 -12.72 -33.05
CA ASN A 7 28.97 -11.90 -31.88
C ASN A 7 29.99 -11.06 -31.10
N LEU A 8 29.64 -9.78 -30.88
CA LEU A 8 29.56 -9.25 -29.51
C LEU A 8 28.51 -8.12 -29.37
N PHE A 9 27.50 -8.43 -28.57
CA PHE A 9 26.46 -7.54 -28.04
C PHE A 9 27.06 -6.29 -27.36
N LYS A 10 26.59 -5.09 -27.71
CA LYS A 10 26.58 -3.95 -26.79
C LYS A 10 25.22 -3.93 -26.09
N ALA A 11 25.14 -4.59 -24.94
CA ALA A 11 24.04 -4.42 -24.00
C ALA A 11 24.16 -3.01 -23.39
N LEU A 12 23.29 -2.10 -23.81
CA LEU A 12 22.93 -0.93 -23.01
C LEU A 12 22.17 -1.46 -21.79
N LEU A 13 22.84 -1.47 -20.64
CA LEU A 13 22.25 -1.64 -19.32
C LEU A 13 21.25 -0.51 -19.08
N PHE A 14 20.01 -0.70 -19.51
CA PHE A 14 18.87 -0.04 -18.91
C PHE A 14 18.65 -0.72 -17.56
N SER A 15 19.22 -0.12 -16.51
CA SER A 15 18.82 -0.40 -15.14
C SER A 15 17.34 -0.04 -15.03
N CYS A 16 16.51 -1.08 -15.02
CA CYS A 16 15.10 -1.01 -14.69
C CYS A 16 14.99 -0.59 -13.22
N LEU A 17 14.92 0.72 -12.98
CA LEU A 17 14.47 1.27 -11.71
C LEU A 17 12.95 1.06 -11.67
N LEU A 18 12.52 -0.07 -11.10
CA LEU A 18 11.16 -0.24 -10.63
C LEU A 18 10.92 0.84 -9.57
N LEU A 19 10.25 1.93 -9.96
CA LEU A 19 9.62 2.86 -9.03
C LEU A 19 8.49 2.11 -8.33
N ILE A 20 8.80 1.56 -7.16
CA ILE A 20 7.80 1.10 -6.20
C ILE A 20 7.17 2.38 -5.65
N ALA A 21 5.90 2.63 -5.99
CA ALA A 21 5.14 3.73 -5.41
C ALA A 21 5.09 3.57 -3.88
N PRO A 22 5.31 4.65 -3.12
CA PRO A 22 5.27 4.59 -1.67
C PRO A 22 3.86 4.25 -1.16
N PHE A 23 3.80 3.51 -0.04
CA PHE A 23 2.56 3.14 0.65
C PHE A 23 1.94 4.41 1.26
N ALA A 24 0.75 4.84 0.82
CA ALA A 24 0.10 5.99 1.45
C ALA A 24 -0.58 5.58 2.76
N GLN A 25 0.01 6.00 3.88
CA GLN A 25 -0.70 6.37 5.10
C GLN A 25 -1.83 7.33 4.73
N ALA A 26 -2.97 7.34 5.45
CA ALA A 26 -4.03 8.32 5.23
C ALA A 26 -3.44 9.73 5.01
N ALA A 27 -3.70 10.33 3.84
CA ALA A 27 -3.00 11.53 3.43
C ALA A 27 -3.16 12.62 4.49
N PHE A 28 -2.02 13.09 4.99
CA PHE A 28 -1.99 14.12 6.00
C PHE A 28 -2.76 15.38 5.52
N THR A 29 -3.54 15.99 6.40
CA THR A 29 -4.23 17.26 6.13
C THR A 29 -3.29 18.43 6.38
N ILE A 30 -2.84 19.10 5.31
CA ILE A 30 -1.99 20.29 5.40
C ILE A 30 -2.84 21.52 5.75
N ASN A 31 -2.51 22.18 6.87
CA ASN A 31 -3.31 23.29 7.41
C ASN A 31 -2.91 24.69 6.88
N ASN A 32 -1.98 24.76 5.92
CA ASN A 32 -1.47 26.00 5.31
C ASN A 32 -0.86 27.04 6.26
N ASP A 33 -0.60 26.68 7.52
CA ASP A 33 0.01 27.52 8.56
C ASP A 33 1.37 26.96 9.04
N GLY A 34 1.92 26.00 8.30
CA GLY A 34 3.13 25.25 8.66
C GLY A 34 2.87 24.10 9.63
N THR A 35 1.60 23.77 9.90
CA THR A 35 1.20 22.55 10.61
C THR A 35 0.54 21.54 9.67
N VAL A 36 0.41 20.32 10.16
CA VAL A 36 -0.22 19.22 9.46
C VAL A 36 -0.95 18.30 10.43
N THR A 37 -2.16 17.87 10.08
CA THR A 37 -2.95 16.92 10.88
C THR A 37 -2.95 15.55 10.24
N ASP A 38 -2.58 14.53 11.01
CA ASP A 38 -2.72 13.13 10.64
C ASP A 38 -4.13 12.65 11.00
N PRO A 39 -5.01 12.38 10.01
CA PRO A 39 -6.38 11.94 10.29
C PRO A 39 -6.45 10.54 10.91
N SER A 40 -5.42 9.70 10.72
CA SER A 40 -5.39 8.33 11.27
C SER A 40 -5.15 8.31 12.78
N THR A 41 -4.45 9.32 13.30
CA THR A 41 -4.07 9.42 14.71
C THR A 41 -4.75 10.59 15.43
N GLY A 42 -5.30 11.55 14.68
CA GLY A 42 -5.79 12.83 15.18
C GLY A 42 -4.68 13.81 15.58
N LEU A 43 -3.41 13.43 15.42
CA LEU A 43 -2.26 14.24 15.82
C LEU A 43 -2.07 15.40 14.87
N THR A 44 -1.74 16.57 15.43
CA THR A 44 -1.30 17.71 14.62
C THR A 44 0.17 18.03 14.90
N TRP A 45 0.96 18.08 13.85
CA TRP A 45 2.41 18.18 13.86
C TRP A 45 2.88 19.52 13.31
N MET A 46 4.04 19.99 13.79
CA MET A 46 4.82 20.98 13.05
C MET A 46 5.40 20.34 11.80
N ARG A 47 5.29 21.01 10.65
CA ARG A 47 5.92 20.56 9.39
C ARG A 47 7.42 20.79 9.35
N CYS A 48 7.93 21.77 10.08
CA CYS A 48 9.37 22.00 10.23
C CYS A 48 9.95 21.32 11.47
N SER A 49 11.20 20.88 11.36
CA SER A 49 11.96 20.40 12.52
C SER A 49 12.44 21.59 13.35
N MET A 50 12.69 21.37 14.63
CA MET A 50 13.18 22.43 15.51
C MET A 50 14.52 23.01 15.00
N GLY A 51 14.61 24.34 14.96
CA GLY A 51 15.72 25.09 14.36
C GLY A 51 15.45 25.59 12.94
N GLN A 52 14.53 24.95 12.22
CA GLN A 52 14.03 25.44 10.92
C GLN A 52 12.86 26.40 11.10
N THR A 53 12.57 27.18 10.06
CA THR A 53 11.46 28.15 10.03
C THR A 53 10.56 27.89 8.83
N TRP A 54 9.25 27.98 9.03
CA TRP A 54 8.27 27.93 7.96
C TRP A 54 8.23 29.27 7.20
N ASP A 55 8.42 29.25 5.88
CA ASP A 55 8.41 30.48 5.05
C ASP A 55 7.05 30.78 4.37
N GLY A 56 6.04 29.95 4.64
CA GLY A 56 4.75 29.96 3.93
C GLY A 56 4.60 28.83 2.92
N SER A 57 5.70 28.19 2.50
CA SER A 57 5.71 27.13 1.49
C SER A 57 6.56 25.91 1.87
N THR A 58 7.70 26.12 2.52
CA THR A 58 8.67 25.09 2.89
C THR A 58 9.39 25.44 4.18
N CYS A 59 10.21 24.50 4.66
CA CYS A 59 11.04 24.67 5.85
C CYS A 59 12.43 25.16 5.46
N THR A 60 12.83 26.33 5.94
CA THR A 60 14.13 26.94 5.66
C THR A 60 14.99 27.01 6.92
N GLY A 61 16.28 27.30 6.77
CA GLY A 61 17.22 27.36 7.89
C GLY A 61 17.83 26.02 8.27
N THR A 62 18.56 26.00 9.38
CA THR A 62 19.37 24.86 9.82
C THR A 62 18.71 24.12 10.98
N LEU A 63 18.74 22.79 10.95
CA LEU A 63 18.31 21.96 12.06
C LEU A 63 19.05 22.33 13.35
N SER A 64 18.33 22.40 14.46
CA SER A 64 18.89 22.48 15.81
C SER A 64 18.74 21.15 16.52
N GLU A 65 19.76 20.78 17.29
CA GLU A 65 19.79 19.52 18.05
C GLU A 65 19.84 19.81 19.55
N TYR A 66 19.16 18.97 20.32
CA TYR A 66 18.89 19.20 21.75
C TYR A 66 19.21 17.96 22.59
N THR A 67 19.81 18.16 23.77
CA THR A 67 19.84 17.11 24.79
C THR A 67 18.42 16.81 25.27
N PHE A 68 18.21 15.71 26.01
CA PHE A 68 16.86 15.37 26.47
C PHE A 68 16.22 16.47 27.32
N ASP A 69 16.96 17.02 28.27
CA ASP A 69 16.42 18.03 29.18
C ASP A 69 16.14 19.35 28.42
N GLN A 70 16.98 19.71 27.44
CA GLN A 70 16.74 20.84 26.56
C GLN A 70 15.50 20.64 25.68
N ALA A 71 15.32 19.45 25.11
CA ALA A 71 14.18 19.13 24.26
C ALA A 71 12.87 19.12 25.07
N ASN A 72 12.88 18.56 26.27
CA ASN A 72 11.71 18.57 27.16
C ASN A 72 11.31 19.99 27.55
N ALA A 73 12.28 20.90 27.74
CA ALA A 73 12.01 22.30 28.04
C ALA A 73 11.31 23.05 26.90
N LEU A 74 11.28 22.51 25.67
CA LEU A 74 10.47 23.05 24.56
C LEU A 74 8.97 22.80 24.75
N THR A 75 8.60 21.79 25.54
CA THR A 75 7.19 21.42 25.75
C THR A 75 6.45 22.52 26.51
N GLY A 76 5.38 23.04 25.90
CA GLY A 76 4.56 24.13 26.45
C GLY A 76 5.20 25.52 26.39
N THR A 77 6.41 25.66 25.85
CA THR A 77 7.10 26.96 25.73
C THR A 77 7.15 27.47 24.29
N VAL A 78 7.07 26.58 23.31
CA VAL A 78 7.02 26.95 21.89
C VAL A 78 5.63 27.45 21.52
N THR A 79 5.56 28.64 20.92
CA THR A 79 4.33 29.17 20.29
C THR A 79 4.52 29.21 18.78
N PHE A 80 3.63 28.54 18.05
CA PHE A 80 3.68 28.44 16.59
C PHE A 80 2.27 28.25 16.04
N ALA A 81 1.96 28.85 14.87
CA ALA A 81 0.64 28.80 14.24
C ALA A 81 -0.52 29.20 15.18
N GLY A 82 -0.30 30.19 16.06
CA GLY A 82 -1.30 30.64 17.04
C GLY A 82 -1.53 29.66 18.21
N GLN A 83 -0.71 28.63 18.33
CA GLN A 83 -0.85 27.53 19.28
C GLN A 83 0.36 27.46 20.23
N SER A 84 0.13 27.11 21.51
CA SER A 84 1.18 27.09 22.55
C SER A 84 1.31 25.77 23.33
N ASP A 85 0.50 24.76 23.03
CA ASP A 85 0.55 23.47 23.74
C ASP A 85 1.49 22.45 23.08
N TRP A 86 2.42 22.92 22.23
CA TRP A 86 3.36 22.07 21.53
C TRP A 86 4.22 21.27 22.50
N ARG A 87 4.42 19.99 22.20
CA ARG A 87 5.18 19.05 23.04
C ARG A 87 6.00 18.10 22.21
N MET A 88 6.93 17.43 22.87
CA MET A 88 7.61 16.29 22.26
C MET A 88 6.67 15.10 22.08
N PRO A 89 6.72 14.41 20.92
CA PRO A 89 5.99 13.18 20.69
C PRO A 89 6.58 12.03 21.50
N ASN A 90 5.74 11.10 21.94
CA ASN A 90 6.21 9.81 22.44
C ASN A 90 6.70 8.93 21.27
N ILE A 91 7.34 7.79 21.56
CA ILE A 91 7.92 6.94 20.51
C ILE A 91 6.88 6.44 19.50
N ARG A 92 5.66 6.08 19.93
CA ARG A 92 4.61 5.62 19.00
C ARG A 92 4.15 6.70 18.07
N GLU A 93 3.92 7.89 18.62
CA GLU A 93 3.52 9.06 17.85
C GLU A 93 4.60 9.40 16.81
N LEU A 94 5.86 9.41 17.22
CA LEU A 94 6.96 9.71 16.29
C LEU A 94 7.11 8.65 15.19
N GLN A 95 6.78 7.38 15.48
CA GLN A 95 6.78 6.31 14.48
C GLN A 95 5.63 6.44 13.46
N THR A 96 4.52 7.12 13.78
CA THR A 96 3.39 7.23 12.83
C THR A 96 3.67 8.15 11.65
N ILE A 97 4.73 8.95 11.73
CA ILE A 97 5.17 9.83 10.63
C ILE A 97 6.37 9.23 9.87
N VAL A 98 6.77 7.99 10.16
CA VAL A 98 7.81 7.29 9.39
C VAL A 98 7.18 6.68 8.15
N ASP A 99 7.68 7.09 6.99
CA ASP A 99 7.33 6.44 5.72
C ASP A 99 8.38 5.38 5.39
N ARG A 100 8.03 4.12 5.66
CA ARG A 100 8.91 2.95 5.46
C ARG A 100 9.04 2.54 3.99
N SER A 101 8.30 3.18 3.11
CA SER A 101 8.38 2.94 1.68
C SER A 101 9.38 3.88 0.99
N VAL A 102 9.92 4.85 1.72
CA VAL A 102 10.92 5.80 1.25
C VAL A 102 12.22 5.62 2.04
N TYR A 103 13.35 5.90 1.41
CA TYR A 103 14.66 5.84 2.01
C TYR A 103 15.38 7.18 1.84
N ARG A 104 15.89 7.74 2.94
CA ARG A 104 16.69 8.98 2.99
C ARG A 104 16.00 10.24 2.38
N PRO A 105 15.02 10.84 3.08
CA PRO A 105 14.52 10.47 4.40
C PRO A 105 13.28 9.56 4.33
N ALA A 106 13.14 8.65 5.30
CA ALA A 106 12.00 7.74 5.49
C ALA A 106 10.79 8.48 6.10
N ILE A 107 10.31 9.49 5.39
CA ILE A 107 9.18 10.35 5.74
C ILE A 107 8.62 10.98 4.47
N ASP A 108 7.32 11.28 4.45
CA ASP A 108 6.71 12.02 3.35
C ASP A 108 7.33 13.43 3.27
N SER A 109 8.16 13.64 2.24
CA SER A 109 8.89 14.89 2.03
C SER A 109 8.01 16.04 1.52
N VAL A 110 6.82 15.75 1.00
CA VAL A 110 5.82 16.77 0.65
C VAL A 110 5.19 17.30 1.94
N VAL A 111 4.82 16.39 2.84
CA VAL A 111 4.20 16.74 4.11
C VAL A 111 5.20 17.36 5.09
N PHE A 112 6.41 16.80 5.19
CA PHE A 112 7.47 17.24 6.10
C PHE A 112 8.71 17.70 5.32
N PRO A 113 8.62 18.86 4.65
CA PRO A 113 9.67 19.32 3.73
C PRO A 113 10.98 19.60 4.47
N ASN A 114 12.09 19.36 3.76
CA ASN A 114 13.45 19.57 4.27
C ASN A 114 13.73 18.86 5.61
N THR A 115 13.09 17.72 5.87
CA THR A 115 13.46 16.83 6.98
C THR A 115 14.85 16.24 6.71
N PRO A 116 15.83 16.44 7.60
CA PRO A 116 17.17 15.91 7.40
C PRO A 116 17.20 14.39 7.60
N ASN A 117 18.16 13.73 6.94
CA ASN A 117 18.53 12.33 7.15
C ASN A 117 19.24 12.16 8.51
N SER A 118 18.51 12.38 9.60
CA SER A 118 19.06 12.42 10.95
C SER A 118 18.18 11.65 11.93
N VAL A 119 18.70 11.51 13.14
CA VAL A 119 18.06 10.81 14.25
C VAL A 119 17.26 11.80 15.09
N PHE A 120 15.97 11.50 15.23
CA PHE A 120 15.01 12.30 15.98
C PHE A 120 14.70 11.62 17.30
N ARG A 121 14.58 12.45 18.33
CA ARG A 121 14.31 12.01 19.70
C ARG A 121 12.83 12.09 20.01
N SER A 122 12.33 11.07 20.72
CA SER A 122 11.01 11.09 21.36
C SER A 122 11.10 11.53 22.84
N SER A 123 9.94 11.75 23.47
CA SER A 123 9.80 11.96 24.91
C SER A 123 9.86 10.67 25.72
N SER A 124 9.87 9.50 25.07
CA SER A 124 9.81 8.20 25.75
C SER A 124 11.19 7.82 26.32
N PRO A 125 11.29 7.62 27.65
CA PRO A 125 12.50 7.10 28.26
C PRO A 125 12.68 5.61 27.95
N ASP A 126 13.91 5.13 27.96
CA ASP A 126 14.17 3.68 28.03
C ASP A 126 13.95 3.21 29.46
N VAL A 127 13.00 2.30 29.65
CA VAL A 127 12.64 1.77 30.98
C VAL A 127 13.73 0.88 31.56
N ASP A 128 14.61 0.32 30.73
CA ASP A 128 15.73 -0.52 31.19
C ASP A 128 16.96 0.31 31.57
N ASN A 129 17.09 1.52 31.02
CA ASN A 129 18.19 2.41 31.30
C ASN A 129 17.74 3.87 31.29
N SER A 130 17.59 4.45 32.48
CA SER A 130 17.18 5.85 32.66
C SER A 130 18.13 6.88 32.06
N GLY A 131 19.36 6.50 31.68
CA GLY A 131 20.30 7.34 30.93
C GLY A 131 20.02 7.40 29.42
N ASN A 132 19.11 6.56 28.92
CA ASN A 132 18.76 6.42 27.52
C ASN A 132 17.32 6.90 27.22
N VAL A 133 17.05 7.07 25.93
CA VAL A 133 15.76 7.44 25.36
C VAL A 133 15.50 6.72 24.05
N TRP A 134 14.23 6.76 23.65
CA TRP A 134 13.79 6.28 22.36
C TRP A 134 14.01 7.29 21.24
N LEU A 135 14.54 6.78 20.13
CA LEU A 135 14.91 7.50 18.94
C LEU A 135 14.26 6.88 17.70
N VAL A 136 14.03 7.70 16.67
CA VAL A 136 13.67 7.30 15.31
C VAL A 136 14.70 7.88 14.35
N ASN A 137 15.26 7.05 13.49
CA ASN A 137 16.19 7.48 12.46
C ASN A 137 15.45 7.70 11.14
N PHE A 138 15.21 8.96 10.76
CA PHE A 138 14.58 9.24 9.45
C PHE A 138 15.52 8.99 8.27
N GLY A 139 16.78 8.61 8.47
CA GLY A 139 17.63 8.12 7.38
C GLY A 139 17.12 6.80 6.80
N ASP A 140 16.60 5.89 7.63
CA ASP A 140 16.22 4.53 7.25
C ASP A 140 14.90 4.02 7.84
N GLY A 141 14.23 4.83 8.68
CA GLY A 141 12.97 4.52 9.34
C GLY A 141 13.10 3.69 10.61
N SER A 142 14.31 3.31 11.03
CA SER A 142 14.51 2.44 12.19
C SER A 142 14.26 3.16 13.52
N ALA A 143 13.86 2.39 14.54
CA ALA A 143 13.77 2.86 15.91
C ALA A 143 14.89 2.26 16.78
N ALA A 144 15.30 2.99 17.82
CA ALA A 144 16.31 2.53 18.76
C ALA A 144 16.04 3.06 20.19
N ASN A 145 16.38 2.28 21.21
CA ASN A 145 16.20 2.63 22.62
C ASN A 145 17.50 3.03 23.34
N ASN A 146 18.63 3.08 22.65
CA ASN A 146 19.95 3.31 23.23
C ASN A 146 20.44 4.77 23.12
N GLY A 147 19.52 5.71 22.89
CA GLY A 147 19.87 7.12 22.72
C GLY A 147 20.27 7.79 24.02
N SER A 148 21.54 8.16 24.20
CA SER A 148 21.97 8.87 25.41
C SER A 148 21.21 10.19 25.62
N ARG A 149 20.77 10.46 26.85
CA ARG A 149 20.14 11.73 27.25
C ARG A 149 21.05 12.95 27.11
N LEU A 150 22.36 12.74 27.17
CA LEU A 150 23.38 13.79 27.10
C LEU A 150 23.74 14.14 25.65
N VAL A 151 23.45 13.26 24.69
CA VAL A 151 23.69 13.51 23.27
C VAL A 151 22.54 14.34 22.70
N ARG A 152 22.90 15.26 21.80
CA ARG A 152 21.96 16.14 21.11
C ARG A 152 21.38 15.43 19.89
N TYR A 153 20.06 15.48 19.74
CA TYR A 153 19.34 14.91 18.60
C TYR A 153 18.31 15.90 18.06
N ALA A 154 17.86 15.67 16.84
CA ALA A 154 16.81 16.44 16.22
C ALA A 154 15.47 16.27 16.95
N VAL A 155 14.61 17.28 16.86
CA VAL A 155 13.28 17.29 17.49
C VAL A 155 12.25 17.79 16.49
N ARG A 156 11.08 17.16 16.49
CA ARG A 156 9.86 17.63 15.84
C ARG A 156 8.75 17.63 16.87
N LEU A 157 7.96 18.70 16.93
CA LEU A 157 6.91 18.83 17.93
C LEU A 157 5.55 18.44 17.37
N VAL A 158 4.72 17.93 18.28
CA VAL A 158 3.31 17.59 18.08
C VAL A 158 2.47 18.39 19.07
N ARG A 159 1.21 18.64 18.75
CA ARG A 159 0.28 19.35 19.64
C ARG A 159 0.03 18.57 20.95
N GLY A 160 -0.15 19.30 22.04
CA GLY A 160 -0.54 18.78 23.35
C GLY A 160 -2.06 18.78 23.54
N GLY A 161 -2.53 18.18 24.65
CA GLY A 161 -3.94 18.27 25.06
C GLY A 161 -4.97 17.54 24.20
N GLN A 162 -4.57 16.89 23.10
CA GLN A 162 -5.45 16.02 22.31
C GLN A 162 -5.63 14.69 23.06
N ALA A 163 -6.85 14.15 23.08
CA ALA A 163 -7.06 12.78 23.53
C ALA A 163 -6.47 11.84 22.47
N PHE A 164 -5.34 11.20 22.79
CA PHE A 164 -4.70 10.27 21.86
C PHE A 164 -5.43 8.92 21.91
N ALA A 165 -5.61 8.30 20.73
CA ALA A 165 -6.20 6.97 20.64
C ALA A 165 -5.43 5.98 21.55
N PRO A 166 -6.10 4.98 22.17
CA PRO A 166 -5.44 3.94 22.97
C PRO A 166 -4.20 3.32 22.29
N LEU A 167 -4.23 3.23 20.96
CA LEU A 167 -3.13 2.74 20.13
C LEU A 167 -1.80 3.50 20.31
N LEU A 168 -1.85 4.79 20.65
CA LEU A 168 -0.68 5.68 20.77
C LEU A 168 -0.13 5.75 22.20
N GLY A 169 -0.78 5.09 23.17
CA GLY A 169 -0.26 4.94 24.52
C GLY A 169 0.98 4.05 24.56
N ILE A 170 1.91 4.30 25.48
CA ILE A 170 3.15 3.51 25.60
C ILE A 170 2.95 2.14 26.25
N THR A 171 1.84 1.95 26.98
CA THR A 171 1.47 0.70 27.67
C THR A 171 0.52 -0.16 26.84
N ARG A 172 0.39 -1.45 27.18
CA ARG A 172 -0.61 -2.39 26.62
C ARG A 172 -1.37 -3.11 27.72
N PRO A 173 -2.30 -2.45 28.42
CA PRO A 173 -3.09 -3.09 29.46
C PRO A 173 -3.95 -4.23 28.90
N THR A 174 -4.28 -5.20 29.75
CA THR A 174 -5.15 -6.33 29.36
C THR A 174 -6.54 -5.87 28.89
N SER A 175 -7.00 -4.67 29.29
CA SER A 175 -8.23 -4.06 28.81
C SER A 175 -8.25 -3.77 27.30
N ASP A 176 -7.08 -3.69 26.65
CA ASP A 176 -6.97 -3.52 25.20
C ASP A 176 -7.27 -4.82 24.44
N TYR A 177 -7.62 -5.89 25.15
CA TYR A 177 -7.68 -7.23 24.58
C TYR A 177 -8.96 -7.95 24.98
N VAL A 178 -9.59 -8.59 24.00
CA VAL A 178 -10.72 -9.52 24.20
C VAL A 178 -10.21 -10.93 23.97
N ASP A 179 -10.15 -11.73 25.04
CA ASP A 179 -9.85 -13.16 24.94
C ASP A 179 -11.01 -13.89 24.25
N ASN A 180 -10.70 -14.60 23.17
CA ASN A 180 -11.70 -15.36 22.41
C ASN A 180 -11.88 -16.79 22.95
N GLY A 181 -11.19 -17.18 24.02
CA GLY A 181 -11.33 -18.49 24.70
C GLY A 181 -10.78 -19.68 23.93
N ASN A 182 -10.14 -19.46 22.78
CA ASN A 182 -9.68 -20.49 21.85
C ASN A 182 -8.18 -20.37 21.50
N GLY A 183 -7.41 -19.71 22.37
CA GLY A 183 -5.99 -19.44 22.13
C GLY A 183 -5.71 -18.26 21.20
N THR A 184 -6.74 -17.47 20.89
CA THR A 184 -6.62 -16.20 20.17
C THR A 184 -7.11 -15.04 21.02
N VAL A 185 -6.65 -13.84 20.68
CA VAL A 185 -7.05 -12.61 21.34
C VAL A 185 -7.32 -11.52 20.31
N THR A 186 -8.37 -10.72 20.51
CA THR A 186 -8.65 -9.55 19.68
C THR A 186 -8.07 -8.31 20.34
N HIS A 187 -7.12 -7.62 19.70
CA HIS A 187 -6.60 -6.34 20.16
C HIS A 187 -7.61 -5.25 19.77
N THR A 188 -8.30 -4.67 20.73
CA THR A 188 -9.41 -3.74 20.50
C THR A 188 -9.01 -2.43 19.82
N PRO A 189 -7.81 -1.85 20.01
CA PRO A 189 -7.40 -0.65 19.28
C PRO A 189 -7.17 -0.89 17.79
N THR A 190 -6.77 -2.09 17.37
CA THR A 190 -6.52 -2.41 15.95
C THR A 190 -7.55 -3.34 15.32
N TYR A 191 -8.43 -3.93 16.13
CA TYR A 191 -9.39 -4.98 15.76
C TYR A 191 -8.76 -6.24 15.14
N LEU A 192 -7.44 -6.38 15.26
CA LEU A 192 -6.71 -7.56 14.80
C LEU A 192 -6.85 -8.69 15.81
N THR A 193 -7.07 -9.89 15.29
CA THR A 193 -7.05 -11.11 16.10
C THR A 193 -5.69 -11.77 15.98
N TRP A 194 -5.05 -11.99 17.11
CA TRP A 194 -3.71 -12.56 17.21
C TRP A 194 -3.75 -13.98 17.77
N MET A 195 -2.86 -14.83 17.28
CA MET A 195 -2.51 -16.04 18.02
C MET A 195 -1.82 -15.66 19.33
N ARG A 196 -2.26 -16.24 20.46
CA ARG A 196 -1.64 -15.97 21.77
C ARG A 196 -0.27 -16.65 21.91
N CYS A 197 -0.06 -17.78 21.24
CA CYS A 197 1.25 -18.45 21.17
C CYS A 197 2.03 -18.01 19.93
N ALA A 198 3.36 -17.98 20.05
CA ALA A 198 4.22 -17.88 18.88
C ALA A 198 4.22 -19.21 18.12
N MET A 199 4.52 -19.17 16.82
CA MET A 199 4.60 -20.38 16.01
C MET A 199 5.61 -21.37 16.60
N GLY A 200 5.24 -22.65 16.63
CA GLY A 200 6.02 -23.73 17.26
C GLY A 200 5.69 -23.98 18.74
N GLN A 201 5.00 -23.06 19.41
CA GLN A 201 4.43 -23.28 20.75
C GLN A 201 3.01 -23.85 20.68
N THR A 202 2.57 -24.47 21.76
CA THR A 202 1.25 -25.09 21.88
C THR A 202 0.40 -24.38 22.93
N TRP A 203 -0.83 -24.01 22.55
CA TRP A 203 -1.83 -23.48 23.48
C TRP A 203 -2.42 -24.60 24.34
N THR A 204 -2.39 -24.45 25.66
CA THR A 204 -2.89 -25.45 26.62
C THR A 204 -4.30 -25.17 27.15
N GLY A 205 -4.97 -24.15 26.64
CA GLY A 205 -6.23 -23.64 27.20
C GLY A 205 -6.05 -22.41 28.10
N SER A 206 -4.86 -22.22 28.67
CA SER A 206 -4.56 -21.07 29.54
C SER A 206 -3.18 -20.43 29.30
N THR A 207 -2.21 -21.19 28.80
CA THR A 207 -0.85 -20.69 28.56
C THR A 207 -0.25 -21.31 27.29
N CYS A 208 0.92 -20.82 26.90
CA CYS A 208 1.71 -21.38 25.81
C CYS A 208 2.85 -22.23 26.37
N THR A 209 3.03 -23.43 25.83
CA THR A 209 4.13 -24.33 26.21
C THR A 209 4.97 -24.72 25.00
N GLY A 210 6.18 -25.23 25.24
CA GLY A 210 7.15 -25.53 24.20
C GLY A 210 7.99 -24.31 23.80
N LYS A 211 8.91 -24.55 22.85
CA LYS A 211 9.82 -23.52 22.32
C LYS A 211 9.25 -22.99 21.00
N ALA A 212 9.25 -21.67 20.82
CA ALA A 212 8.92 -21.10 19.52
C ALA A 212 9.90 -21.59 18.45
N SER A 213 9.34 -21.95 17.30
CA SER A 213 10.10 -22.26 16.10
C SER A 213 10.61 -20.96 15.47
N GLU A 214 11.76 -21.05 14.81
CA GLU A 214 12.38 -19.94 14.12
C GLU A 214 12.45 -20.25 12.62
N TYR A 215 12.12 -19.25 11.81
CA TYR A 215 11.90 -19.36 10.38
C TYR A 215 12.73 -18.33 9.63
N THR A 216 13.27 -18.68 8.47
CA THR A 216 13.72 -17.65 7.51
C THR A 216 12.51 -16.83 7.04
N PHE A 217 12.74 -15.65 6.46
CA PHE A 217 11.63 -14.81 5.99
C PHE A 217 10.73 -15.56 5.00
N ASP A 218 11.30 -16.27 4.03
CA ASP A 218 10.52 -17.00 3.02
C ASP A 218 9.71 -18.14 3.64
N GLN A 219 10.27 -18.82 4.64
CA GLN A 219 9.55 -19.84 5.40
C GLN A 219 8.41 -19.24 6.23
N ALA A 220 8.64 -18.09 6.86
CA ALA A 220 7.63 -17.37 7.63
C ALA A 220 6.49 -16.89 6.73
N ASN A 221 6.81 -16.33 5.56
CA ASN A 221 5.82 -15.84 4.60
C ASN A 221 4.95 -16.98 4.04
N ALA A 222 5.54 -18.16 3.84
CA ALA A 222 4.81 -19.36 3.41
C ALA A 222 3.77 -19.88 4.43
N LEU A 223 3.81 -19.41 5.69
CA LEU A 223 2.78 -19.74 6.69
C LEU A 223 1.44 -19.01 6.44
N THR A 224 1.48 -17.91 5.68
CA THR A 224 0.29 -17.12 5.31
C THR A 224 -0.67 -17.95 4.46
N GLY A 225 -1.92 -18.09 4.93
CA GLY A 225 -2.96 -18.90 4.29
C GLY A 225 -2.76 -20.42 4.40
N ALA A 226 -1.57 -20.89 4.81
CA ALA A 226 -1.29 -22.30 5.03
C ALA A 226 -1.66 -22.78 6.45
N THR A 227 -1.78 -21.85 7.40
CA THR A 227 -2.03 -22.18 8.81
C THR A 227 -3.52 -22.19 9.12
N THR A 228 -4.04 -23.30 9.63
CA THR A 228 -5.38 -23.37 10.24
C THR A 228 -5.26 -23.44 11.75
N PHE A 229 -5.88 -22.50 12.45
CA PHE A 229 -5.89 -22.45 13.92
C PHE A 229 -7.21 -21.86 14.42
N ALA A 230 -7.71 -22.39 15.55
CA ALA A 230 -8.99 -22.01 16.14
C ALA A 230 -10.18 -22.03 15.16
N GLY A 231 -10.16 -22.96 14.20
CA GLY A 231 -11.20 -23.10 13.15
C GLY A 231 -11.11 -22.09 12.01
N GLN A 232 -9.98 -21.38 11.87
CA GLN A 232 -9.79 -20.27 10.93
C GLN A 232 -8.55 -20.50 10.10
N GLY A 233 -8.61 -20.22 8.78
CA GLY A 233 -7.53 -20.48 7.81
C GLY A 233 -6.97 -19.24 7.11
N ASP A 234 -7.43 -18.05 7.50
CA ASP A 234 -7.04 -16.74 6.95
C ASP A 234 -5.91 -16.09 7.77
N TRP A 235 -5.08 -16.90 8.43
CA TRP A 235 -3.94 -16.42 9.19
C TRP A 235 -2.81 -15.95 8.27
N ARG A 236 -2.19 -14.82 8.63
CA ARG A 236 -1.08 -14.23 7.87
C ARG A 236 0.03 -13.74 8.76
N LEU A 237 1.20 -13.57 8.16
CA LEU A 237 2.29 -12.81 8.77
C LEU A 237 1.83 -11.34 8.94
N PRO A 238 2.13 -10.69 10.08
CA PRO A 238 1.69 -9.32 10.34
C PRO A 238 2.52 -8.31 9.56
N LEU A 239 1.97 -7.12 9.34
CA LEU A 239 2.76 -5.93 8.99
C LEU A 239 3.56 -5.48 10.22
N GLU A 240 4.65 -4.74 9.99
CA GLU A 240 5.49 -4.27 11.09
C GLU A 240 4.74 -3.33 12.05
N ASP A 241 3.91 -2.42 11.55
CA ASP A 241 3.07 -1.55 12.41
C ASP A 241 2.02 -2.34 13.21
N GLU A 242 1.46 -3.40 12.63
CA GLU A 242 0.55 -4.29 13.37
C GLU A 242 1.29 -4.98 14.51
N LEU A 243 2.51 -5.43 14.28
CA LEU A 243 3.33 -6.10 15.27
C LEU A 243 3.83 -5.12 16.35
N LEU A 244 4.24 -3.91 15.96
CA LEU A 244 4.55 -2.80 16.86
C LEU A 244 3.35 -2.41 17.73
N SER A 245 2.12 -2.59 17.23
CA SER A 245 0.91 -2.35 18.01
C SER A 245 0.81 -3.24 19.24
N LEU A 246 1.56 -4.35 19.33
CA LEU A 246 1.59 -5.22 20.51
C LEU A 246 2.70 -4.89 21.52
N VAL A 247 3.70 -4.10 21.13
CA VAL A 247 4.82 -3.76 22.01
C VAL A 247 4.29 -3.11 23.28
N ASP A 248 4.86 -3.38 24.46
CA ASP A 248 4.59 -2.63 25.68
C ASP A 248 5.89 -1.98 26.15
N TYR A 249 5.99 -0.66 25.99
CA TYR A 249 7.20 0.11 26.31
C TYR A 249 7.36 0.32 27.82
N SER A 250 6.38 -0.06 28.65
CA SER A 250 6.47 0.04 30.11
C SER A 250 7.06 -1.20 30.77
N VAL A 251 7.18 -2.31 30.02
CA VAL A 251 7.71 -3.57 30.54
C VAL A 251 9.23 -3.47 30.70
N VAL A 252 9.74 -3.88 31.86
CA VAL A 252 11.18 -3.83 32.20
C VAL A 252 11.84 -5.20 31.95
N TYR A 253 13.10 -5.19 31.53
CA TYR A 253 13.96 -6.37 31.42
C TYR A 253 13.95 -7.19 32.74
N PRO A 254 13.93 -8.55 32.68
CA PRO A 254 14.17 -9.42 31.53
C PRO A 254 12.93 -9.81 30.73
N GLU A 255 11.76 -9.26 31.03
CA GLU A 255 10.50 -9.66 30.38
C GLU A 255 10.44 -9.19 28.91
N PRO A 256 9.79 -9.95 28.02
CA PRO A 256 9.55 -9.50 26.65
C PRO A 256 8.65 -8.27 26.65
N LYS A 257 8.93 -7.29 25.76
CA LYS A 257 8.20 -6.02 25.65
C LYS A 257 6.79 -6.19 25.06
N ILE A 258 5.95 -7.00 25.69
CA ILE A 258 4.58 -7.35 25.30
C ILE A 258 3.82 -7.73 26.56
N ASN A 259 2.49 -7.54 26.59
CA ASN A 259 1.69 -7.95 27.75
C ASN A 259 1.72 -9.48 27.93
N SER A 260 2.47 -9.95 28.93
CA SER A 260 2.67 -11.38 29.20
C SER A 260 1.43 -12.09 29.74
N GLY A 261 0.48 -11.36 30.33
CA GLY A 261 -0.82 -11.91 30.71
C GLY A 261 -1.69 -12.25 29.49
N VAL A 262 -1.55 -11.47 28.42
CA VAL A 262 -2.25 -11.70 27.14
C VAL A 262 -1.49 -12.66 26.25
N PHE A 263 -0.17 -12.52 26.16
CA PHE A 263 0.72 -13.35 25.34
C PHE A 263 1.66 -14.16 26.23
N PRO A 264 1.17 -15.23 26.87
CA PRO A 264 1.95 -16.00 27.82
C PRO A 264 3.11 -16.72 27.14
N ALA A 265 4.23 -16.85 27.85
CA ALA A 265 5.47 -17.46 27.37
C ALA A 265 5.96 -16.88 26.02
N ALA A 266 5.68 -15.60 25.76
CA ALA A 266 6.16 -14.92 24.56
C ALA A 266 7.72 -14.98 24.51
N PRO A 267 8.29 -15.45 23.39
CA PRO A 267 9.73 -15.42 23.18
C PRO A 267 10.29 -14.00 23.27
N ARG A 268 11.41 -13.87 23.99
CA ARG A 268 12.22 -12.64 23.98
C ARG A 268 13.15 -12.66 22.77
N SER A 269 12.60 -12.36 21.60
CA SER A 269 13.29 -12.49 20.30
C SER A 269 12.83 -11.42 19.32
N HIS A 270 13.38 -11.47 18.10
CA HIS A 270 12.88 -10.72 16.96
C HIS A 270 11.78 -11.53 16.27
N PHE A 271 10.77 -10.81 15.78
CA PHE A 271 9.65 -11.39 15.07
C PHE A 271 9.58 -10.83 13.65
N TRP A 272 9.41 -11.73 12.67
CA TRP A 272 9.21 -11.33 11.29
C TRP A 272 7.88 -10.60 11.11
N SER A 273 7.95 -9.52 10.34
CA SER A 273 6.79 -8.96 9.65
C SER A 273 6.86 -9.31 8.16
N VAL A 274 5.77 -9.12 7.43
CA VAL A 274 5.75 -9.20 5.96
C VAL A 274 6.20 -7.89 5.30
N SER A 275 6.44 -6.84 6.07
CA SER A 275 6.81 -5.53 5.54
C SER A 275 8.21 -5.57 4.90
N PRO A 276 8.34 -5.20 3.61
CA PRO A 276 9.63 -5.23 2.91
C PRO A 276 10.52 -4.05 3.34
N TYR A 277 11.84 -4.23 3.28
CA TYR A 277 12.79 -3.13 3.46
C TYR A 277 13.21 -2.56 2.11
N VAL A 278 12.80 -1.32 1.82
CA VAL A 278 12.90 -0.74 0.46
C VAL A 278 14.34 -0.58 -0.03
N TYR A 279 15.30 -0.26 0.85
CA TYR A 279 16.68 -0.03 0.43
C TYR A 279 17.41 -1.33 0.02
N ARG A 280 17.07 -2.48 0.61
CA ARG A 280 17.73 -3.77 0.34
C ARG A 280 16.71 -4.90 0.29
N SER A 281 16.50 -5.46 -0.89
CA SER A 281 15.52 -6.53 -1.14
C SER A 281 15.83 -7.86 -0.45
N ASN A 282 17.07 -8.08 0.01
CA ASN A 282 17.46 -9.23 0.83
C ASN A 282 17.14 -9.04 2.33
N ARG A 283 16.49 -7.93 2.71
CA ARG A 283 16.12 -7.60 4.09
C ARG A 283 14.62 -7.36 4.20
N ALA A 284 14.09 -7.52 5.41
CA ALA A 284 12.69 -7.25 5.73
C ALA A 284 12.58 -6.69 7.15
N TRP A 285 11.47 -6.03 7.44
CA TRP A 285 11.24 -5.43 8.76
C TRP A 285 10.93 -6.48 9.82
N ILE A 286 11.47 -6.24 11.00
CA ILE A 286 11.27 -7.02 12.21
C ILE A 286 10.82 -6.13 13.35
N VAL A 287 10.18 -6.72 14.34
CA VAL A 287 9.95 -6.09 15.65
C VAL A 287 10.66 -6.91 16.71
N SER A 288 11.45 -6.22 17.53
CA SER A 288 12.16 -6.83 18.65
C SER A 288 11.28 -6.79 19.91
N PHE A 289 10.83 -7.95 20.40
CA PHE A 289 10.25 -8.02 21.75
C PHE A 289 11.32 -8.14 22.84
N ASN A 290 12.62 -8.15 22.49
CA ASN A 290 13.69 -7.92 23.47
C ASN A 290 13.72 -6.48 23.94
N TYR A 291 13.64 -5.55 22.98
CA TYR A 291 13.94 -4.14 23.24
C TYR A 291 12.77 -3.21 22.92
N GLY A 292 11.80 -3.64 22.10
CA GLY A 292 10.59 -2.90 21.72
C GLY A 292 10.72 -2.09 20.42
N TYR A 293 11.86 -2.16 19.73
CA TYR A 293 12.10 -1.40 18.51
C TYR A 293 11.67 -2.16 17.25
N ALA A 294 11.42 -1.42 16.17
CA ALA A 294 11.39 -1.94 14.82
C ALA A 294 12.67 -1.60 14.05
N ASN A 295 13.18 -2.58 13.31
CA ASN A 295 14.37 -2.44 12.48
C ASN A 295 14.29 -3.43 11.31
N GLU A 296 15.24 -3.39 10.38
CA GLU A 296 15.39 -4.39 9.33
C GLU A 296 16.34 -5.52 9.75
N ASP A 297 16.17 -6.69 9.16
CA ASP A 297 17.15 -7.77 9.28
C ASP A 297 17.26 -8.61 7.99
N ASP A 298 18.34 -9.37 7.86
CA ASP A 298 18.59 -10.21 6.69
C ASP A 298 17.60 -11.39 6.61
N ARG A 299 16.98 -11.57 5.45
CA ARG A 299 15.94 -12.58 5.20
C ARG A 299 16.42 -14.02 5.42
N SER A 300 17.74 -14.25 5.45
CA SER A 300 18.35 -15.55 5.74
C SER A 300 18.36 -15.94 7.22
N TYR A 301 18.19 -14.98 8.14
CA TYR A 301 18.15 -15.29 9.57
C TYR A 301 16.85 -15.95 9.98
N LYS A 302 16.95 -16.80 11.00
CA LYS A 302 15.82 -17.53 11.57
C LYS A 302 15.27 -16.77 12.76
N LEU A 303 14.06 -16.23 12.62
CA LEU A 303 13.40 -15.42 13.64
C LEU A 303 12.03 -16.01 14.00
N SER A 304 11.46 -15.56 15.13
CA SER A 304 10.16 -16.01 15.59
C SER A 304 9.01 -15.45 14.74
N VAL A 305 7.85 -16.10 14.78
CA VAL A 305 6.65 -15.68 14.05
C VAL A 305 5.45 -15.71 14.99
N ARG A 306 4.58 -14.70 14.87
CA ARG A 306 3.24 -14.68 15.48
C ARG A 306 2.27 -14.27 14.40
N LEU A 307 1.30 -15.13 14.11
CA LEU A 307 0.33 -14.86 13.07
C LEU A 307 -0.81 -13.99 13.58
N VAL A 308 -1.34 -13.20 12.65
CA VAL A 308 -2.48 -12.31 12.85
C VAL A 308 -3.55 -12.63 11.80
N ARG A 309 -4.79 -12.29 12.11
CA ARG A 309 -5.92 -12.33 11.18
C ARG A 309 -6.89 -11.19 11.48
N GLY A 310 -7.88 -11.04 10.60
CA GLY A 310 -8.91 -10.02 10.76
C GLY A 310 -8.47 -8.65 10.27
N GLY A 311 -9.28 -7.65 10.63
CA GLY A 311 -9.29 -6.31 9.99
C GLY A 311 -10.42 -6.11 8.97
N CYS A 312 -11.32 -7.09 8.78
CA CYS A 312 -12.42 -6.97 7.81
C CYS A 312 -13.76 -7.57 8.29
N ASN A 313 -13.95 -7.89 9.58
CA ASN A 313 -15.06 -8.77 9.98
C ASN A 313 -15.63 -8.61 11.39
N LYS A 314 -15.60 -7.41 12.01
CA LYS A 314 -16.46 -7.10 13.17
C LYS A 314 -16.80 -5.61 13.18
N GLN A 315 -18.09 -5.29 13.31
CA GLN A 315 -18.58 -3.92 13.41
C GLN A 315 -17.74 -3.09 14.38
N PRO A 316 -17.33 -1.86 14.00
CA PRO A 316 -16.87 -0.88 14.97
C PRO A 316 -18.03 -0.51 15.91
N PRO A 317 -17.76 -0.23 17.19
CA PRO A 317 -18.76 0.38 18.05
C PRO A 317 -19.04 1.80 17.54
N THR A 318 -20.11 2.01 16.78
CA THR A 318 -20.88 3.27 16.52
C THR A 318 -20.18 4.65 16.50
N SER A 319 -18.86 4.76 16.35
CA SER A 319 -18.13 6.02 16.55
C SER A 319 -16.71 6.07 15.92
N ILE A 320 -16.42 5.27 14.89
CA ILE A 320 -15.25 5.59 14.02
C ILE A 320 -15.80 6.43 12.87
N VAL A 321 -15.47 7.73 12.89
CA VAL A 321 -15.78 8.65 11.78
C VAL A 321 -14.93 8.18 10.60
N GLY A 322 -15.56 7.80 9.49
CA GLY A 322 -14.81 7.45 8.28
C GLY A 322 -13.98 8.64 7.77
N VAL A 323 -12.86 8.35 7.14
CA VAL A 323 -11.88 9.34 6.72
C VAL A 323 -12.19 9.86 5.32
N THR A 324 -11.77 11.09 5.02
CA THR A 324 -11.77 11.60 3.63
C THR A 324 -10.34 11.64 3.11
N LEU A 325 -10.03 10.84 2.10
CA LEU A 325 -8.74 10.75 1.43
C LEU A 325 -8.83 11.46 0.07
N LYS A 326 -7.83 12.28 -0.24
CA LYS A 326 -7.69 12.92 -1.56
C LYS A 326 -6.29 12.62 -2.13
N GLY A 327 -6.26 12.14 -3.36
CA GLY A 327 -5.06 11.86 -4.15
C GLY A 327 -4.48 13.10 -4.80
N THR A 328 -3.48 12.88 -5.64
CA THR A 328 -2.79 13.90 -6.42
C THR A 328 -3.05 13.69 -7.91
N ASP A 329 -2.28 14.32 -8.79
CA ASP A 329 -2.37 14.04 -10.22
C ASP A 329 -1.62 12.75 -10.63
N GLY A 330 -0.95 12.07 -9.68
CA GLY A 330 -0.17 10.85 -9.88
C GLY A 330 -0.95 9.56 -9.64
N ASP A 331 -0.29 8.41 -9.86
CA ASP A 331 -0.85 7.10 -9.57
C ASP A 331 -0.69 6.78 -8.08
N GLU A 332 -1.77 6.70 -7.32
CA GLU A 332 -1.72 6.38 -5.88
C GLU A 332 -2.33 5.04 -5.49
N ARG A 333 -1.84 4.50 -4.35
CA ARG A 333 -2.38 3.34 -3.67
C ARG A 333 -2.92 3.72 -2.30
N PHE A 334 -4.24 3.69 -2.15
CA PHE A 334 -4.94 3.92 -0.89
C PHE A 334 -5.18 2.60 -0.18
N ILE A 335 -4.74 2.45 1.07
CA ILE A 335 -5.09 1.28 1.89
C ILE A 335 -6.38 1.62 2.62
N ASN A 336 -7.40 0.76 2.50
CA ASN A 336 -8.65 0.99 3.20
C ASN A 336 -8.41 0.97 4.72
N SER A 337 -8.87 2.02 5.40
CA SER A 337 -9.00 2.03 6.86
C SER A 337 -10.32 1.39 7.28
N ASN A 338 -10.49 1.18 8.60
CA ASN A 338 -11.80 0.80 9.09
C ASN A 338 -12.71 2.05 9.18
N GLY A 339 -13.98 1.95 8.80
CA GLY A 339 -14.95 3.06 8.79
C GLY A 339 -15.72 3.19 7.48
N SER A 340 -16.48 4.27 7.33
CA SER A 340 -17.16 4.63 6.07
C SER A 340 -16.42 5.76 5.37
N ASP A 341 -15.45 5.41 4.54
CA ASP A 341 -14.48 6.38 4.04
C ASP A 341 -14.98 7.11 2.79
N THR A 342 -14.33 8.21 2.43
CA THR A 342 -14.54 8.93 1.17
C THR A 342 -13.18 9.14 0.51
N ILE A 343 -12.93 8.46 -0.59
CA ILE A 343 -11.65 8.47 -1.30
C ILE A 343 -11.86 9.14 -2.66
N ASP A 344 -11.09 10.19 -2.93
CA ASP A 344 -11.01 10.83 -4.23
C ASP A 344 -9.58 10.67 -4.73
N GLY A 345 -9.36 9.87 -5.77
CA GLY A 345 -8.03 9.65 -6.34
C GLY A 345 -7.46 10.87 -7.08
N ALA A 346 -8.26 11.89 -7.37
CA ALA A 346 -7.88 13.02 -8.23
C ALA A 346 -7.42 12.59 -9.64
N GLY A 347 -6.17 12.81 -10.04
CA GLY A 347 -5.63 12.42 -11.35
C GLY A 347 -4.98 11.02 -11.31
N GLY A 348 -4.34 10.60 -12.42
CA GLY A 348 -3.63 9.31 -12.47
C GLY A 348 -4.48 8.03 -12.43
N VAL A 349 -3.81 6.89 -12.26
CA VAL A 349 -4.37 5.53 -12.14
C VAL A 349 -4.31 5.08 -10.68
N ASN A 350 -5.41 5.29 -9.97
CA ASN A 350 -5.49 5.07 -8.53
C ASN A 350 -6.03 3.69 -8.17
N THR A 351 -5.44 3.11 -7.13
CA THR A 351 -5.82 1.81 -6.58
C THR A 351 -6.25 1.93 -5.12
N VAL A 352 -7.42 1.41 -4.77
CA VAL A 352 -7.81 1.19 -3.36
C VAL A 352 -7.57 -0.27 -3.02
N VAL A 353 -6.84 -0.53 -1.93
CA VAL A 353 -6.41 -1.85 -1.48
C VAL A 353 -7.24 -2.26 -0.27
N TYR A 354 -7.98 -3.34 -0.44
CA TYR A 354 -8.73 -4.01 0.62
C TYR A 354 -7.97 -5.25 1.06
N GLY A 355 -7.75 -5.39 2.38
CA GLY A 355 -7.01 -6.51 2.97
C GLY A 355 -7.71 -7.88 2.86
N CYS A 356 -8.91 -7.93 2.28
CA CYS A 356 -9.75 -9.12 2.21
C CYS A 356 -10.21 -9.45 0.79
N LYS A 357 -10.74 -10.66 0.62
CA LYS A 357 -11.20 -11.18 -0.68
C LYS A 357 -12.37 -10.38 -1.24
N ARG A 358 -12.46 -10.26 -2.57
CA ARG A 358 -13.52 -9.53 -3.31
C ARG A 358 -14.93 -9.94 -2.89
N ALA A 359 -15.15 -11.21 -2.58
CA ALA A 359 -16.45 -11.75 -2.19
C ALA A 359 -17.02 -11.17 -0.87
N ASN A 360 -16.20 -10.50 -0.06
CA ASN A 360 -16.65 -9.86 1.18
C ASN A 360 -17.24 -8.45 0.97
N PHE A 361 -17.20 -7.94 -0.27
CA PHE A 361 -17.58 -6.56 -0.58
C PHE A 361 -18.74 -6.52 -1.59
N THR A 362 -19.63 -5.56 -1.39
CA THR A 362 -20.67 -5.18 -2.35
C THR A 362 -20.24 -3.89 -3.02
N LEU A 363 -20.32 -3.85 -4.36
CA LEU A 363 -19.97 -2.67 -5.14
C LEU A 363 -21.23 -2.10 -5.76
N GLN A 364 -21.43 -0.80 -5.60
CA GLN A 364 -22.51 -0.05 -6.22
C GLN A 364 -21.93 1.13 -6.98
N GLN A 365 -22.14 1.16 -8.30
CA GLN A 365 -21.75 2.32 -9.09
C GLN A 365 -22.65 3.52 -8.76
N THR A 366 -22.06 4.71 -8.74
CA THR A 366 -22.74 5.99 -8.55
C THR A 366 -22.43 6.94 -9.70
N THR A 367 -23.05 8.11 -9.73
CA THR A 367 -22.81 9.12 -10.77
C THR A 367 -21.39 9.66 -10.78
N THR A 368 -20.69 9.62 -9.64
CA THR A 368 -19.34 10.21 -9.46
C THR A 368 -18.26 9.18 -9.16
N GLY A 369 -18.58 7.88 -9.18
CA GLY A 369 -17.64 6.81 -8.87
C GLY A 369 -18.33 5.58 -8.31
N TRP A 370 -17.87 5.06 -7.16
CA TRP A 370 -18.32 3.79 -6.60
C TRP A 370 -18.59 3.88 -5.11
N VAL A 371 -19.51 3.07 -4.62
CA VAL A 371 -19.63 2.76 -3.21
C VAL A 371 -19.20 1.31 -3.02
N VAL A 372 -18.21 1.09 -2.16
CA VAL A 372 -17.76 -0.24 -1.75
C VAL A 372 -18.22 -0.45 -0.32
N SER A 373 -19.16 -1.36 -0.12
CA SER A 373 -19.69 -1.67 1.21
C SER A 373 -19.18 -3.03 1.64
N SER A 374 -18.80 -3.17 2.90
CA SER A 374 -18.66 -4.48 3.52
C SER A 374 -19.75 -4.63 4.59
N ILE A 375 -20.02 -5.87 5.00
CA ILE A 375 -21.01 -6.14 6.06
C ILE A 375 -20.51 -5.62 7.43
N SER A 376 -19.22 -5.27 7.52
CA SER A 376 -18.46 -5.22 8.77
C SER A 376 -17.71 -3.91 9.02
N ASP A 377 -17.53 -3.06 8.01
CA ASP A 377 -16.63 -1.89 8.07
C ASP A 377 -17.37 -0.55 7.90
N GLY A 378 -18.44 -0.57 7.09
CA GLY A 378 -19.12 0.64 6.65
C GLY A 378 -19.28 0.66 5.13
N PHE A 379 -19.40 1.86 4.57
CA PHE A 379 -19.41 2.09 3.13
C PHE A 379 -18.33 3.09 2.72
N ASP A 380 -17.54 2.75 1.73
CA ASP A 380 -16.50 3.61 1.18
C ASP A 380 -16.98 4.26 -0.11
N LYS A 381 -16.99 5.59 -0.15
CA LYS A 381 -17.33 6.38 -1.34
C LYS A 381 -16.07 6.69 -2.11
N LEU A 382 -15.92 6.08 -3.27
CA LEU A 382 -14.76 6.22 -4.14
C LEU A 382 -15.09 7.11 -5.33
N SER A 383 -14.20 8.03 -5.67
CA SER A 383 -14.23 8.87 -6.85
C SER A 383 -12.82 8.91 -7.46
N ASN A 384 -12.73 8.99 -8.79
CA ASN A 384 -11.43 9.00 -9.50
C ASN A 384 -10.51 7.80 -9.15
N VAL A 385 -11.10 6.63 -8.92
CA VAL A 385 -10.39 5.36 -8.63
C VAL A 385 -10.57 4.39 -9.79
N GLN A 386 -9.45 3.86 -10.30
CA GLN A 386 -9.41 2.99 -11.46
C GLN A 386 -9.24 1.52 -11.07
N ARG A 387 -8.72 1.21 -9.88
CA ARG A 387 -8.47 -0.18 -9.44
C ARG A 387 -8.97 -0.39 -8.01
N LEU A 388 -9.58 -1.55 -7.77
CA LEU A 388 -9.81 -2.07 -6.43
C LEU A 388 -9.01 -3.36 -6.30
N GLN A 389 -7.96 -3.35 -5.48
CA GLN A 389 -7.18 -4.54 -5.19
C GLN A 389 -7.75 -5.23 -3.95
N PHE A 390 -8.10 -6.50 -4.09
CA PHE A 390 -8.50 -7.37 -3.00
C PHE A 390 -7.40 -8.40 -2.73
N ALA A 391 -7.52 -9.16 -1.65
CA ALA A 391 -6.54 -10.18 -1.29
C ALA A 391 -6.38 -11.28 -2.37
N ASP A 392 -7.41 -11.53 -3.18
CA ASP A 392 -7.47 -12.60 -4.17
C ASP A 392 -7.44 -12.13 -5.64
N MET A 393 -7.82 -10.88 -5.93
CA MET A 393 -7.89 -10.36 -7.29
C MET A 393 -7.89 -8.83 -7.33
N THR A 394 -7.69 -8.25 -8.50
CA THR A 394 -7.86 -6.81 -8.75
C THR A 394 -9.04 -6.58 -9.69
N LEU A 395 -9.88 -5.61 -9.39
CA LEU A 395 -10.98 -5.17 -10.25
C LEU A 395 -10.63 -3.81 -10.87
N ALA A 396 -10.57 -3.74 -12.20
CA ALA A 396 -10.39 -2.48 -12.92
C ALA A 396 -11.75 -1.81 -13.23
N LEU A 397 -11.90 -0.53 -12.88
CA LEU A 397 -13.15 0.23 -12.89
C LEU A 397 -13.26 1.23 -14.05
N ASP A 398 -12.15 1.58 -14.69
CA ASP A 398 -12.04 2.47 -15.86
C ASP A 398 -12.45 1.78 -17.16
N THR A 399 -13.71 1.33 -17.21
CA THR A 399 -14.32 0.66 -18.37
C THR A 399 -14.43 1.57 -19.61
N SER A 400 -14.34 2.88 -19.40
CA SER A 400 -14.21 3.91 -20.44
C SER A 400 -12.75 4.33 -20.72
N GLY A 401 -11.82 4.02 -19.81
CA GLY A 401 -10.39 4.36 -19.88
C GLY A 401 -9.54 3.23 -20.43
N ASN A 402 -8.29 3.13 -19.95
CA ASN A 402 -7.28 2.19 -20.42
C ASN A 402 -7.76 0.73 -20.32
N ALA A 403 -8.37 0.34 -19.20
CA ALA A 403 -8.85 -1.04 -19.04
C ALA A 403 -9.93 -1.41 -20.06
N GLY A 404 -10.88 -0.50 -20.28
CA GLY A 404 -11.89 -0.66 -21.32
C GLY A 404 -11.31 -0.73 -22.72
N GLN A 405 -10.37 0.16 -23.05
CA GLN A 405 -9.71 0.19 -24.35
C GLN A 405 -8.92 -1.10 -24.62
N ALA A 406 -8.14 -1.56 -23.63
CA ALA A 406 -7.40 -2.81 -23.71
C ALA A 406 -8.34 -4.01 -23.93
N TYR A 407 -9.47 -4.07 -23.23
CA TYR A 407 -10.45 -5.14 -23.44
C TYR A 407 -11.02 -5.10 -24.87
N ARG A 408 -11.45 -3.92 -25.32
CA ARG A 408 -12.08 -3.73 -26.65
C ARG A 408 -11.12 -4.04 -27.79
N ILE A 409 -9.88 -3.55 -27.74
CA ILE A 409 -8.90 -3.82 -28.81
C ILE A 409 -8.49 -5.30 -28.84
N TYR A 410 -8.41 -5.95 -27.67
CA TYR A 410 -8.11 -7.37 -27.58
C TYR A 410 -9.24 -8.19 -28.19
N GLN A 411 -10.49 -7.94 -27.78
CA GLN A 411 -11.63 -8.63 -28.37
C GLN A 411 -11.77 -8.35 -29.87
N ALA A 412 -11.57 -7.10 -30.30
CA ALA A 412 -11.64 -6.73 -31.71
C ALA A 412 -10.56 -7.43 -32.56
N ALA A 413 -9.35 -7.54 -32.03
CA ALA A 413 -8.24 -8.18 -32.72
C ALA A 413 -8.40 -9.70 -32.84
N PHE A 414 -8.99 -10.36 -31.85
CA PHE A 414 -8.98 -11.83 -31.78
C PHE A 414 -10.35 -12.50 -31.78
N ASN A 415 -11.44 -11.72 -31.79
CA ASN A 415 -12.82 -12.19 -31.78
C ASN A 415 -13.11 -13.18 -30.63
N ARG A 416 -12.60 -12.88 -29.44
CA ARG A 416 -12.80 -13.69 -28.23
C ARG A 416 -12.69 -12.83 -26.97
N THR A 417 -13.25 -13.34 -25.88
CA THR A 417 -12.98 -12.78 -24.55
C THR A 417 -11.47 -12.80 -24.29
N PRO A 418 -10.86 -11.67 -23.88
CA PRO A 418 -9.46 -11.62 -23.52
C PRO A 418 -9.14 -12.59 -22.37
N ASP A 419 -7.96 -13.21 -22.40
CA ASP A 419 -7.49 -13.95 -21.23
C ASP A 419 -7.02 -12.95 -20.15
N SER A 420 -7.20 -13.29 -18.88
CA SER A 420 -7.02 -12.33 -17.79
C SER A 420 -5.56 -11.90 -17.58
N GLY A 421 -4.59 -12.77 -17.86
CA GLY A 421 -3.16 -12.46 -17.78
C GLY A 421 -2.69 -11.54 -18.90
N GLY A 422 -3.05 -11.85 -20.14
CA GLY A 422 -2.77 -11.03 -21.32
C GLY A 422 -3.47 -9.68 -21.24
N LEU A 423 -4.73 -9.65 -20.82
CA LEU A 423 -5.46 -8.40 -20.62
C LEU A 423 -4.79 -7.52 -19.57
N LYS A 424 -4.43 -8.08 -18.39
CA LYS A 424 -3.69 -7.35 -17.36
C LYS A 424 -2.41 -6.73 -17.91
N TYR A 425 -1.64 -7.48 -18.70
CA TYR A 425 -0.41 -6.97 -19.32
C TYR A 425 -0.67 -5.73 -20.19
N TRP A 426 -1.67 -5.75 -21.06
CA TRP A 426 -1.98 -4.61 -21.93
C TRP A 426 -2.47 -3.39 -21.16
N ILE A 427 -3.30 -3.62 -20.14
CA ILE A 427 -3.74 -2.56 -19.23
C ILE A 427 -2.53 -1.89 -18.58
N GLU A 428 -1.60 -2.67 -18.02
CA GLU A 428 -0.39 -2.14 -17.40
C GLU A 428 0.54 -1.39 -18.37
N GLN A 429 0.59 -1.79 -19.65
CA GLN A 429 1.34 -1.02 -20.66
C GLN A 429 0.66 0.30 -20.96
N MET A 430 -0.67 0.31 -21.11
CA MET A 430 -1.44 1.52 -21.39
C MET A 430 -1.42 2.49 -20.21
N ASP A 431 -1.48 2.00 -18.97
CA ASP A 431 -1.33 2.78 -17.75
C ASP A 431 0.05 3.46 -17.68
N LYS A 432 1.09 2.87 -18.30
CA LYS A 432 2.43 3.47 -18.44
C LYS A 432 2.57 4.41 -19.64
N GLY A 433 1.47 4.74 -20.32
CA GLY A 433 1.43 5.68 -21.43
C GLY A 433 1.52 5.07 -22.82
N MET A 434 1.47 3.73 -22.95
CA MET A 434 1.35 3.11 -24.28
C MET A 434 0.00 3.47 -24.91
N GLY A 435 0.03 4.10 -26.08
CA GLY A 435 -1.19 4.49 -26.78
C GLY A 435 -1.89 3.29 -27.45
N LEU A 436 -3.21 3.38 -27.59
CA LEU A 436 -4.04 2.37 -28.26
C LEU A 436 -3.53 1.95 -29.65
N LEU A 437 -3.01 2.91 -30.43
CA LEU A 437 -2.49 2.62 -31.78
C LEU A 437 -1.24 1.73 -31.74
N GLU A 438 -0.41 1.87 -30.71
CA GLU A 438 0.76 1.01 -30.52
C GLU A 438 0.31 -0.40 -30.11
N VAL A 439 -0.65 -0.52 -29.19
CA VAL A 439 -1.26 -1.81 -28.82
C VAL A 439 -1.83 -2.52 -30.05
N ALA A 440 -2.60 -1.79 -30.87
CA ALA A 440 -3.14 -2.30 -32.13
C ALA A 440 -2.03 -2.80 -33.08
N ALA A 441 -0.90 -2.10 -33.16
CA ALA A 441 0.23 -2.52 -33.99
C ALA A 441 0.82 -3.85 -33.50
N ARG A 442 0.98 -4.01 -32.17
CA ARG A 442 1.46 -5.26 -31.58
C ARG A 442 0.51 -6.42 -31.82
N PHE A 443 -0.80 -6.18 -31.81
CA PHE A 443 -1.79 -7.19 -32.16
C PHE A 443 -1.73 -7.57 -33.63
N VAL A 444 -1.71 -6.60 -34.56
CA VAL A 444 -1.57 -6.88 -36.00
C VAL A 444 -0.29 -7.68 -36.30
N ASP A 445 0.79 -7.42 -35.57
CA ASP A 445 2.07 -8.13 -35.70
C ASP A 445 2.13 -9.48 -34.98
N SER A 446 1.08 -9.89 -34.26
CA SER A 446 1.05 -11.17 -33.56
C SER A 446 0.73 -12.35 -34.49
N ASP A 447 1.21 -13.53 -34.13
CA ASP A 447 0.91 -14.76 -34.88
C ASP A 447 -0.56 -15.14 -34.82
N GLU A 448 -1.24 -14.84 -33.71
CA GLU A 448 -2.69 -15.05 -33.56
C GLU A 448 -3.47 -14.19 -34.57
N PHE A 449 -3.09 -12.92 -34.72
CA PHE A 449 -3.74 -12.03 -35.69
C PHE A 449 -3.48 -12.46 -37.13
N ARG A 450 -2.23 -12.85 -37.46
CA ARG A 450 -1.90 -13.38 -38.78
C ARG A 450 -2.65 -14.67 -39.09
N SER A 451 -2.92 -15.50 -38.08
CA SER A 451 -3.72 -16.72 -38.24
C SER A 451 -5.19 -16.40 -38.55
N LEU A 452 -5.77 -15.39 -37.89
CA LEU A 452 -7.16 -14.99 -38.08
C LEU A 452 -7.39 -14.17 -39.35
N TYR A 453 -6.51 -13.20 -39.65
CA TYR A 453 -6.69 -12.24 -40.74
C TYR A 453 -5.91 -12.62 -42.00
N GLY A 454 -4.79 -13.33 -41.86
CA GLY A 454 -3.84 -13.70 -42.91
C GLY A 454 -2.51 -12.95 -42.78
N THR A 455 -1.44 -13.46 -43.40
CA THR A 455 -0.15 -12.75 -43.49
C THR A 455 -0.26 -11.70 -44.59
N ASN A 456 -0.35 -10.42 -44.22
CA ASN A 456 -0.57 -9.28 -45.14
C ASN A 456 -1.87 -9.39 -45.96
N PRO A 457 -3.04 -9.36 -45.31
CA PRO A 457 -4.32 -9.49 -45.99
C PRO A 457 -4.59 -8.29 -46.90
N ALA A 458 -5.21 -8.53 -48.05
CA ALA A 458 -5.74 -7.45 -48.88
C ALA A 458 -6.79 -6.64 -48.09
N ASN A 459 -6.83 -5.32 -48.30
CA ASN A 459 -7.70 -4.40 -47.55
C ASN A 459 -9.18 -4.82 -47.54
N ALA A 460 -9.71 -5.29 -48.66
CA ALA A 460 -11.11 -5.77 -48.76
C ALA A 460 -11.39 -6.98 -47.84
N SER A 461 -10.49 -7.97 -47.86
CA SER A 461 -10.60 -9.17 -47.02
C SER A 461 -10.41 -8.84 -45.53
N PHE A 462 -9.47 -7.95 -45.22
CA PHE A 462 -9.24 -7.43 -43.87
C PHE A 462 -10.48 -6.71 -43.32
N LEU A 463 -11.05 -5.79 -44.10
CA LEU A 463 -12.19 -4.98 -43.70
C LEU A 463 -13.44 -5.84 -43.47
N THR A 464 -13.71 -6.78 -44.38
CA THR A 464 -14.81 -7.74 -44.19
C THR A 464 -14.65 -8.53 -42.88
N LYS A 465 -13.43 -8.96 -42.53
CA LYS A 465 -13.17 -9.65 -41.25
C LYS A 465 -13.36 -8.73 -40.05
N LEU A 466 -12.96 -7.46 -40.11
CA LEU A 466 -13.20 -6.51 -39.02
C LEU A 466 -14.70 -6.35 -38.73
N TYR A 467 -15.54 -6.14 -39.76
CA TYR A 467 -16.99 -6.04 -39.55
C TYR A 467 -17.58 -7.29 -38.90
N ASN A 468 -17.17 -8.48 -39.33
CA ASN A 468 -17.67 -9.74 -38.76
C ASN A 468 -17.15 -10.01 -37.34
N ASN A 469 -15.89 -9.67 -37.05
CA ASN A 469 -15.23 -10.00 -35.79
C ASN A 469 -15.46 -8.97 -34.69
N VAL A 470 -15.60 -7.69 -35.06
CA VAL A 470 -15.73 -6.58 -34.11
C VAL A 470 -17.20 -6.17 -33.95
N LEU A 471 -17.94 -6.06 -35.06
CA LEU A 471 -19.33 -5.58 -35.05
C LEU A 471 -20.36 -6.71 -35.17
N HIS A 472 -19.91 -7.94 -35.40
CA HIS A 472 -20.75 -9.13 -35.54
C HIS A 472 -21.87 -9.00 -36.58
N ARG A 473 -21.60 -8.26 -37.65
CA ARG A 473 -22.56 -8.04 -38.74
C ARG A 473 -21.85 -7.87 -40.08
N GLN A 474 -22.64 -8.00 -41.15
CA GLN A 474 -22.19 -7.62 -42.49
C GLN A 474 -22.04 -6.10 -42.59
N PRO A 475 -21.05 -5.62 -43.37
CA PRO A 475 -20.90 -4.20 -43.60
C PRO A 475 -22.03 -3.65 -44.47
N GLU A 476 -22.48 -2.44 -44.15
CA GLU A 476 -23.27 -1.63 -45.07
C GLU A 476 -22.41 -1.17 -46.25
N GLN A 477 -22.97 -1.17 -47.46
CA GLN A 477 -22.20 -0.91 -48.69
C GLN A 477 -21.49 0.45 -48.67
N SER A 478 -22.19 1.51 -48.28
CA SER A 478 -21.61 2.87 -48.27
C SER A 478 -20.48 3.03 -47.25
N GLY A 479 -20.61 2.45 -46.06
CA GLY A 479 -19.57 2.47 -45.04
C GLY A 479 -18.38 1.61 -45.44
N TYR A 480 -18.64 0.43 -46.00
CA TYR A 480 -17.60 -0.44 -46.56
C TYR A 480 -16.76 0.26 -47.62
N ASP A 481 -17.42 0.89 -48.60
CA ASP A 481 -16.76 1.56 -49.71
C ASP A 481 -15.88 2.72 -49.22
N TRP A 482 -16.36 3.47 -48.23
CA TRP A 482 -15.60 4.55 -47.62
C TRP A 482 -14.35 4.04 -46.87
N TRP A 483 -14.51 3.02 -46.02
CA TRP A 483 -13.39 2.41 -45.29
C TRP A 483 -12.36 1.78 -46.23
N LEU A 484 -12.82 1.15 -47.30
CA LEU A 484 -11.95 0.54 -48.30
C LEU A 484 -11.15 1.60 -49.07
N ASP A 485 -11.75 2.74 -49.41
CA ASP A 485 -11.05 3.88 -50.02
C ASP A 485 -10.00 4.49 -49.07
N GLU A 486 -10.31 4.67 -47.79
CA GLU A 486 -9.35 5.15 -46.77
C GLU A 486 -8.12 4.23 -46.66
N LEU A 487 -8.33 2.91 -46.72
CA LEU A 487 -7.26 1.92 -46.67
C LEU A 487 -6.46 1.85 -47.99
N ASN A 488 -7.14 1.88 -49.14
CA ASN A 488 -6.49 1.77 -50.46
C ASN A 488 -5.71 3.03 -50.85
N SER A 489 -6.18 4.19 -50.42
CA SER A 489 -5.49 5.47 -50.61
C SER A 489 -4.33 5.70 -49.65
N GLY A 490 -4.14 4.81 -48.66
CA GLY A 490 -3.09 4.91 -47.65
C GLY A 490 -3.33 6.00 -46.59
N ARG A 491 -4.51 6.66 -46.60
CA ARG A 491 -4.89 7.65 -45.57
C ARG A 491 -5.07 7.00 -44.21
N ARG A 492 -5.35 5.69 -44.18
CA ARG A 492 -5.45 4.89 -42.96
C ARG A 492 -4.73 3.56 -43.14
N SER A 493 -3.98 3.15 -42.12
CA SER A 493 -3.41 1.81 -42.08
C SER A 493 -4.43 0.79 -41.55
N GLN A 494 -4.21 -0.49 -41.83
CA GLN A 494 -5.00 -1.58 -41.23
C GLN A 494 -4.94 -1.53 -39.70
N THR A 495 -3.77 -1.22 -39.13
CA THR A 495 -3.59 -1.01 -37.68
C THR A 495 -4.49 0.11 -37.14
N LYS A 496 -4.57 1.25 -37.84
CA LYS A 496 -5.42 2.36 -37.44
C LYS A 496 -6.90 2.00 -37.58
N ALA A 497 -7.28 1.27 -38.64
CA ALA A 497 -8.64 0.79 -38.80
C ALA A 497 -9.06 -0.16 -37.67
N LEU A 498 -8.20 -1.10 -37.24
CA LEU A 498 -8.47 -1.95 -36.07
C LEU A 498 -8.74 -1.12 -34.80
N ALA A 499 -7.89 -0.13 -34.52
CA ALA A 499 -8.07 0.76 -33.37
C ALA A 499 -9.36 1.60 -33.44
N ASP A 500 -9.77 2.02 -34.63
CA ASP A 500 -11.00 2.79 -34.82
C ASP A 500 -12.25 1.93 -34.70
N PHE A 501 -12.22 0.71 -35.23
CA PHE A 501 -13.32 -0.25 -35.06
C PHE A 501 -13.49 -0.61 -33.58
N SER A 502 -12.39 -0.85 -32.86
CA SER A 502 -12.47 -1.19 -31.43
C SER A 502 -13.07 -0.06 -30.58
N GLU A 503 -12.88 1.20 -30.98
CA GLU A 503 -13.39 2.38 -30.26
C GLU A 503 -14.66 2.99 -30.86
N SER A 504 -15.24 2.35 -31.88
CA SER A 504 -16.54 2.74 -32.42
C SER A 504 -17.63 2.67 -31.36
N ASP A 505 -18.62 3.56 -31.42
CA ASP A 505 -19.74 3.57 -30.48
C ASP A 505 -20.51 2.24 -30.49
N GLU A 506 -20.61 1.62 -31.67
CA GLU A 506 -21.22 0.29 -31.85
C GLU A 506 -20.45 -0.80 -31.07
N ASN A 507 -19.12 -0.87 -31.22
CA ASN A 507 -18.34 -1.85 -30.48
C ASN A 507 -18.32 -1.57 -28.97
N LYS A 508 -18.22 -0.30 -28.57
CA LYS A 508 -18.32 0.09 -27.14
C LYS A 508 -19.64 -0.37 -26.53
N ALA A 509 -20.75 -0.19 -27.23
CA ALA A 509 -22.06 -0.67 -26.80
C ALA A 509 -22.13 -2.21 -26.73
N GLY A 510 -21.53 -2.91 -27.70
CA GLY A 510 -21.45 -4.37 -27.72
C GLY A 510 -20.63 -4.97 -26.57
N VAL A 511 -19.55 -4.30 -26.16
CA VAL A 511 -18.65 -4.76 -25.09
C VAL A 511 -19.13 -4.38 -23.69
N LEU A 512 -19.84 -3.26 -23.56
CA LEU A 512 -20.24 -2.69 -22.26
C LEU A 512 -20.87 -3.73 -21.30
N PRO A 513 -21.81 -4.62 -21.72
CA PRO A 513 -22.40 -5.61 -20.82
C PRO A 513 -21.39 -6.53 -20.15
N ALA A 514 -20.25 -6.82 -20.81
CA ALA A 514 -19.21 -7.70 -20.31
C ALA A 514 -18.27 -7.02 -19.28
N ILE A 515 -18.19 -5.68 -19.30
CA ILE A 515 -17.22 -4.93 -18.49
C ILE A 515 -17.85 -3.92 -17.53
N GLN A 516 -19.15 -3.64 -17.62
CA GLN A 516 -19.85 -2.60 -16.85
C GLN A 516 -19.69 -2.69 -15.32
N ASN A 517 -19.47 -3.90 -14.78
CA ASN A 517 -19.26 -4.13 -13.35
C ASN A 517 -17.77 -4.13 -12.94
N GLY A 518 -16.90 -3.66 -13.84
CA GLY A 518 -15.45 -3.76 -13.74
C GLY A 518 -14.90 -5.01 -14.42
N ILE A 519 -13.58 -5.00 -14.63
CA ILE A 519 -12.82 -6.07 -15.30
C ILE A 519 -11.97 -6.80 -14.25
N GLU A 520 -12.18 -8.11 -14.11
CA GLU A 520 -11.46 -8.94 -13.14
C GLU A 520 -10.07 -9.32 -13.64
N LEU A 521 -9.05 -9.06 -12.83
CA LEU A 521 -7.64 -9.31 -13.13
C LEU A 521 -6.98 -10.14 -12.02
N PRO A 522 -6.05 -11.05 -12.34
CA PRO A 522 -5.27 -11.74 -11.33
C PRO A 522 -4.35 -10.76 -10.60
N ASN A 523 -4.07 -11.00 -9.32
CA ASN A 523 -3.11 -10.20 -8.54
C ASN A 523 -1.68 -10.27 -9.06
#